data_AF-A0A915HZ27-F1
#
_entry.id   AF-A0A915HZ27-F1
#
_cell.length_a   1.000
_cell.length_b   1.000
_cell.length_c   1.000
_cell.angle_alpha   90.00
_cell.angle_beta   90.00
_cell.angle_gamma   90.00
#
_symmetry.space_group_name_H-M   'P 1'
#
loop_
_entity.id
_entity.type
_entity.pdbx_description
1 polymer ?
#
loop_
_entity_poly.entity_id
_entity_poly.type
_entity_poly.pdbx_seq_one_letter_code
_entity_poly.pdbx_strand_id
1 'polypeptide(L)'
;MCLGTQKDVHANIFYSRSVGKLSFEEKPLHNLTIEISDKGHPRLSINIHFIVQIIRVNENRFQPKFSKFAYEAEIYENEAIDSHVIDVLATDQDEKSIISYTLVGGDGIGYFRIDSAVGAIGSPQKPSTIWLAVG
;
A
#
# COMPACT_ATOMS: atom_id res chain seq x y z
N MET A 1 37.26 -41.80 25.19
CA MET A 1 36.47 -40.99 26.14
C MET A 1 36.60 -39.54 25.65
N CYS A 2 35.67 -39.08 24.82
CA CYS A 2 35.76 -37.74 24.22
C CYS A 2 35.37 -36.70 25.28
N LEU A 3 36.31 -35.81 25.61
CA LEU A 3 36.06 -34.67 26.48
C LEU A 3 35.19 -33.66 25.71
N GLY A 4 33.90 -33.65 26.02
CA GLY A 4 32.98 -32.62 25.56
C GLY A 4 33.37 -31.28 26.16
N THR A 5 33.91 -30.38 25.34
CA THR A 5 34.06 -28.98 25.72
C THR A 5 32.79 -28.24 25.31
N GLN A 6 31.96 -27.92 26.30
CA GLN A 6 30.85 -27.00 26.14
C GLN A 6 31.44 -25.61 25.85
N LYS A 7 31.56 -25.25 24.56
CA LYS A 7 31.90 -23.89 24.15
C LYS A 7 30.67 -23.01 24.34
N ASP A 8 30.62 -22.30 25.46
CA ASP A 8 29.65 -21.22 25.67
C ASP A 8 29.88 -20.10 24.65
N VAL A 9 29.24 -20.21 23.49
CA VAL A 9 29.17 -19.12 22.51
C VAL A 9 28.26 -18.03 23.09
N HIS A 10 28.86 -17.12 23.85
CA HIS A 10 28.18 -15.87 24.20
C HIS A 10 28.16 -14.98 22.95
N ALA A 11 27.12 -15.12 22.13
CA ALA A 11 26.86 -14.19 21.06
C ALA A 11 26.46 -12.84 21.67
N ASN A 12 27.43 -11.93 21.82
CA ASN A 12 27.12 -10.52 22.08
C ASN A 12 26.51 -9.96 20.79
N ILE A 13 25.19 -10.04 20.65
CA ILE A 13 24.49 -9.39 19.54
C ILE A 13 24.51 -7.89 19.82
N PHE A 14 25.48 -7.18 19.23
CA PHE A 14 25.47 -5.72 19.19
C PHE A 14 24.45 -5.28 18.15
N TYR A 15 23.25 -4.89 18.58
CA TYR A 15 22.31 -4.22 17.69
C TYR A 15 22.89 -2.84 17.33
N SER A 16 23.12 -2.58 16.04
CA SER A 16 23.45 -1.24 15.58
C SER A 16 22.15 -0.42 15.52
N ARG A 17 21.97 0.49 16.47
CA ARG A 17 20.91 1.49 16.39
C ARG A 17 21.39 2.59 15.43
N SER A 18 20.61 2.91 14.39
CA SER A 18 20.90 4.09 13.57
C SER A 18 20.96 5.32 14.46
N VAL A 19 22.09 6.04 14.44
CA VAL A 19 22.33 7.22 15.28
C VAL A 19 21.62 8.47 14.72
N GLY A 20 20.99 8.36 13.55
CA GLY A 20 20.27 9.45 12.89
C GLY A 20 19.08 8.99 12.04
N LYS A 21 18.36 9.97 11.47
CA LYS A 21 17.27 9.75 10.52
C LYS A 21 17.80 9.01 9.29
N LEU A 22 17.12 7.94 8.89
CA LEU A 22 17.38 7.28 7.61
C LEU A 22 16.79 8.16 6.50
N SER A 23 17.64 8.66 5.62
CA SER A 23 17.26 9.55 4.52
C SER A 23 17.80 8.98 3.21
N PHE A 24 16.88 8.66 2.29
CA PHE A 24 17.25 8.19 0.95
C PHE A 24 18.12 9.22 0.22
N GLU A 25 17.78 10.49 0.34
CA GLU A 25 18.45 11.62 -0.31
C GLU A 25 19.88 11.84 0.22
N GLU A 26 20.13 11.55 1.49
CA GLU A 26 21.45 11.74 2.10
C GLU A 26 22.36 10.52 1.88
N LYS A 27 21.85 9.31 2.18
CA LYS A 27 22.66 8.10 2.09
C LYS A 27 21.79 6.84 1.91
N PRO A 28 21.61 6.36 0.67
CA PRO A 28 20.72 5.22 0.40
C PRO A 28 21.33 3.84 0.71
N LEU A 29 22.65 3.76 0.97
CA LEU A 29 23.33 2.51 1.27
C LEU A 29 24.09 2.61 2.60
N HIS A 30 23.89 1.62 3.47
CA HIS A 30 24.57 1.53 4.77
C HIS A 30 25.27 0.19 4.91
N ASN A 31 26.58 0.25 5.12
CA ASN A 31 27.38 -0.94 5.42
C ASN A 31 27.36 -1.16 6.93
N LEU A 32 26.84 -2.31 7.34
CA LEU A 32 26.83 -2.76 8.73
C LEU A 32 27.85 -3.89 8.87
N THR A 33 28.72 -3.78 9.86
CA THR A 33 29.67 -4.83 10.24
C THR A 33 29.31 -5.30 11.64
N ILE A 34 29.06 -6.59 11.79
CA ILE A 34 28.84 -7.24 13.08
C ILE A 34 30.08 -8.07 13.40
N GLU A 35 30.72 -7.79 14.53
CA GLU A 35 31.80 -8.61 15.06
C GLU A 35 31.24 -9.57 16.11
N ILE A 36 31.48 -10.87 15.94
CA ILE A 36 31.16 -11.91 16.91
C ILE A 36 32.49 -12.44 17.45
N SER A 37 32.67 -12.42 18.77
CA SER A 37 33.88 -12.93 19.42
C SER A 37 33.55 -13.95 20.50
N ASP A 38 34.43 -14.94 20.68
CA ASP A 38 34.37 -15.86 21.81
C ASP A 38 35.13 -15.33 23.04
N LYS A 39 34.94 -16.01 24.17
CA LYS A 39 35.65 -15.70 25.43
C LYS A 39 36.96 -16.49 25.57
N GLY A 40 37.51 -17.04 24.48
CA GLY A 40 38.70 -17.90 24.50
C GLY A 40 40.00 -17.16 24.78
N HIS A 41 41.09 -17.93 24.98
CA HIS A 41 42.46 -17.41 25.07
C HIS A 41 43.38 -18.31 24.21
N PRO A 42 43.80 -17.87 23.00
CA PRO A 42 43.49 -16.59 22.36
C PRO A 42 42.01 -16.49 21.95
N ARG A 43 41.48 -15.26 21.90
CA ARG A 43 40.11 -15.00 21.45
C ARG A 43 40.01 -15.22 19.94
N LEU A 44 38.92 -15.85 19.52
CA LEU A 44 38.55 -15.91 18.10
C LEU A 44 37.45 -14.89 17.84
N SER A 45 37.54 -14.15 16.74
CA SER A 45 36.46 -13.30 16.26
C SER A 45 36.20 -13.49 14.77
N ILE A 46 34.95 -13.24 14.37
CA ILE A 46 34.49 -13.25 12.99
C ILE A 46 33.70 -11.96 12.72
N ASN A 47 33.92 -11.38 11.54
CA ASN A 47 33.17 -10.23 11.06
C ASN A 47 32.15 -10.68 10.01
N ILE A 48 30.92 -10.19 10.11
CA ILE A 48 29.86 -10.38 9.14
C ILE A 48 29.44 -9.03 8.59
N HIS A 49 29.39 -8.91 7.27
CA HIS A 49 29.04 -7.66 6.58
C HIS A 49 27.64 -7.74 5.97
N PHE A 50 26.83 -6.72 6.19
CA PHE A 50 25.50 -6.54 5.58
C PHE A 50 25.43 -5.19 4.89
N ILE A 51 24.73 -5.14 3.76
CA ILE A 51 24.38 -3.89 3.07
C ILE A 51 22.90 -3.67 3.29
N VAL A 52 22.56 -2.57 3.96
CA VAL A 52 21.18 -2.09 4.09
C VAL A 52 20.94 -1.05 3.01
N GLN A 53 19.92 -1.29 2.19
CA GLN A 53 19.49 -0.35 1.16
C GLN A 53 18.23 0.36 1.62
N ILE A 54 18.29 1.69 1.71
CA ILE A 54 17.13 2.55 1.87
C ILE A 54 16.52 2.76 0.49
N ILE A 55 15.24 2.44 0.35
CA ILE A 55 14.48 2.68 -0.88
C ILE A 55 13.63 3.94 -0.70
N ARG A 56 13.49 4.69 -1.79
CA ARG A 56 12.56 5.82 -1.82
C ARG A 56 11.14 5.27 -1.88
N VAL A 57 10.35 5.53 -0.85
CA VAL A 57 8.92 5.22 -0.87
C VAL A 57 8.21 6.51 -1.29
N ASN A 58 7.38 6.45 -2.34
CA ASN A 58 6.43 7.51 -2.62
C ASN A 58 5.31 7.37 -1.59
N GLU A 59 5.49 7.96 -0.41
CA GLU A 59 4.44 8.04 0.60
C GLU A 59 3.37 9.04 0.11
N ASN A 60 2.11 8.60 0.07
CA ASN A 60 0.98 9.52 -0.12
C ASN A 60 0.86 10.33 1.17
N ARG A 61 1.35 11.56 1.18
CA ARG A 61 1.43 12.42 2.37
C ARG A 61 0.06 12.97 2.73
N PHE A 62 -0.79 13.17 1.72
CA PHE A 62 -2.15 13.62 1.89
C PHE A 62 -3.11 12.54 1.41
N GLN A 63 -4.31 12.47 1.98
CA GLN A 63 -5.35 11.58 1.48
C GLN A 63 -6.25 12.35 0.49
N PRO A 64 -6.84 11.68 -0.52
CA PRO A 64 -7.84 12.31 -1.37
C PRO A 64 -9.02 12.83 -0.55
N LYS A 65 -9.52 14.01 -0.92
CA LYS A 65 -10.68 14.65 -0.29
C LYS A 65 -11.71 15.02 -1.33
N PHE A 66 -12.96 14.62 -1.09
CA PHE A 66 -14.09 15.05 -1.92
C PHE A 66 -14.33 16.55 -1.80
N SER A 67 -14.77 17.16 -2.90
CA SER A 67 -15.09 18.60 -2.97
C SER A 67 -16.35 18.96 -2.18
N LYS A 68 -17.24 17.99 -1.95
CA LYS A 68 -18.45 18.14 -1.12
C LYS A 68 -18.51 17.04 -0.08
N PHE A 69 -19.16 17.34 1.04
CA PHE A 69 -19.48 16.36 2.07
C PHE A 69 -20.56 15.36 1.61
N ALA A 70 -21.50 15.82 0.78
CA ALA A 70 -22.55 15.00 0.21
C ALA A 70 -22.84 15.45 -1.23
N TYR A 71 -23.20 14.48 -2.08
CA TYR A 71 -23.65 14.67 -3.45
C TYR A 71 -25.08 14.13 -3.54
N GLU A 72 -25.97 14.92 -4.10
CA GLU A 72 -27.39 14.58 -4.26
C GLU A 72 -27.76 14.79 -5.72
N ALA A 73 -28.52 13.85 -6.27
CA ALA A 73 -28.96 13.84 -7.65
C ALA A 73 -30.31 13.16 -7.77
N GLU A 74 -31.09 13.58 -8.76
CA GLU A 74 -32.38 13.00 -9.11
C GLU A 74 -32.29 12.45 -10.53
N ILE A 75 -32.87 11.28 -10.76
CA ILE A 75 -32.95 10.64 -12.08
C ILE A 75 -34.33 10.01 -12.25
N TYR A 76 -34.90 10.08 -13.45
CA TYR A 76 -36.16 9.40 -13.73
C TYR A 76 -35.95 7.90 -13.91
N GLU A 77 -36.91 7.10 -13.46
CA GLU A 77 -36.89 5.63 -13.60
C GLU A 77 -36.87 5.15 -15.05
N ASN A 78 -37.36 5.98 -15.98
CA ASN A 78 -37.45 5.71 -17.41
C ASN A 78 -36.30 6.33 -18.22
N GLU A 79 -35.28 6.86 -17.56
CA GLU A 79 -34.06 7.32 -18.23
C GLU A 79 -33.36 6.18 -18.97
N ALA A 80 -32.60 6.55 -19.99
CA ALA A 80 -31.83 5.59 -20.75
C ALA A 80 -30.80 4.86 -19.86
N ILE A 81 -30.41 3.68 -20.34
CA ILE A 81 -29.27 2.94 -19.79
C ILE A 81 -28.00 3.75 -20.00
N ASP A 82 -27.10 3.71 -19.02
CA ASP A 82 -25.86 4.48 -18.99
C ASP A 82 -26.10 6.02 -19.02
N SER A 83 -27.30 6.47 -18.65
CA SER A 83 -27.58 7.89 -18.43
C SER A 83 -26.69 8.42 -17.31
N HIS A 84 -26.08 9.58 -17.56
CA HIS A 84 -25.30 10.32 -16.58
C HIS A 84 -26.19 10.79 -15.42
N VAL A 85 -25.74 10.54 -14.18
CA VAL A 85 -26.45 10.90 -12.96
C VAL A 85 -25.79 12.11 -12.29
N ILE A 86 -24.50 11.99 -11.96
CA ILE A 86 -23.75 13.02 -11.26
C ILE A 86 -22.24 12.78 -11.36
N ASP A 87 -21.45 13.86 -11.33
CA ASP A 87 -20.00 13.79 -11.15
C ASP A 87 -19.61 14.01 -9.69
N VAL A 88 -18.74 13.15 -9.17
CA VAL A 88 -18.02 13.36 -7.92
C VAL A 88 -16.57 13.76 -8.19
N LEU A 89 -16.03 14.63 -7.34
CA LEU A 89 -14.67 15.12 -7.50
C LEU A 89 -13.92 15.01 -6.18
N ALA A 90 -12.81 14.27 -6.19
CA ALA A 90 -11.82 14.29 -5.13
C ALA A 90 -10.51 14.90 -5.61
N THR A 91 -9.80 15.56 -4.70
CA THR A 91 -8.46 16.11 -4.93
C THR A 91 -7.49 15.63 -3.87
N ASP A 92 -6.25 15.42 -4.29
CA ASP A 92 -5.14 15.03 -3.43
C ASP A 92 -4.01 16.05 -3.64
N GLN A 93 -3.33 16.43 -2.57
CA GLN A 93 -2.34 17.52 -2.58
C GLN A 93 -0.93 17.06 -2.97
N ASP A 94 -0.72 15.76 -3.18
CA ASP A 94 0.55 15.22 -3.62
C ASP A 94 0.80 15.44 -5.13
N GLU A 95 2.03 15.82 -5.50
CA GLU A 95 2.44 16.18 -6.87
C GLU A 95 2.20 15.09 -7.92
N LYS A 96 2.13 13.82 -7.48
CA LYS A 96 1.92 12.64 -8.34
C LYS A 96 0.79 11.75 -7.82
N SER A 97 -0.30 12.38 -7.40
CA SER A 97 -1.49 11.66 -6.97
C SER A 97 -2.26 11.07 -8.17
N ILE A 98 -2.71 9.82 -8.02
CA ILE A 98 -3.65 9.16 -8.93
C ILE A 98 -4.85 8.75 -8.07
N ILE A 99 -6.01 9.28 -8.37
CA ILE A 99 -7.25 9.00 -7.64
C ILE A 99 -8.04 7.95 -8.42
N SER A 100 -8.56 6.95 -7.71
CA SER A 100 -9.47 5.95 -8.25
C SER A 100 -10.76 5.93 -7.45
N TYR A 101 -11.89 5.93 -8.16
CA TYR A 101 -13.22 5.96 -7.55
C TYR A 101 -13.87 4.58 -7.53
N THR A 102 -14.59 4.29 -6.46
CA THR A 102 -15.41 3.08 -6.34
C THR A 102 -16.62 3.35 -5.45
N LEU A 103 -17.74 2.69 -5.73
CA LEU A 103 -18.94 2.75 -4.91
C LEU A 103 -18.83 1.70 -3.80
N VAL A 104 -18.76 2.17 -2.55
CA VAL A 104 -18.71 1.30 -1.37
C VAL A 104 -20.07 1.37 -0.67
N GLY A 105 -20.97 0.45 -1.03
CA GLY A 105 -22.34 0.41 -0.53
C GLY A 105 -23.38 0.46 -1.65
N GLY A 106 -24.65 0.69 -1.28
CA GLY A 106 -25.80 0.65 -2.17
C GLY A 106 -26.76 -0.48 -1.79
N ASP A 107 -27.80 -0.65 -2.60
CA ASP A 107 -28.81 -1.71 -2.44
C ASP A 107 -28.29 -3.12 -2.78
N GLY A 108 -27.05 -3.22 -3.29
CA GLY A 108 -26.41 -4.47 -3.70
C GLY A 108 -26.91 -5.01 -5.05
N ILE A 109 -27.81 -4.30 -5.72
CA ILE A 109 -28.38 -4.71 -7.01
C ILE A 109 -27.52 -4.18 -8.17
N GLY A 110 -26.66 -3.19 -7.90
CA GLY A 110 -25.73 -2.64 -8.89
C GLY A 110 -26.39 -1.66 -9.86
N TYR A 111 -27.43 -0.94 -9.41
CA TYR A 111 -28.13 0.06 -10.23
C TYR A 111 -27.24 1.25 -10.63
N PHE A 112 -26.16 1.53 -9.91
CA PHE A 112 -25.27 2.63 -10.25
C PHE A 112 -23.86 2.12 -10.48
N ARG A 113 -23.20 2.73 -11.46
CA ARG A 113 -21.78 2.50 -11.76
C ARG A 113 -21.05 3.82 -11.66
N ILE A 114 -19.78 3.75 -11.26
CA ILE A 114 -18.89 4.90 -11.26
C ILE A 114 -17.71 4.63 -12.19
N ASP A 115 -17.36 5.61 -13.00
CA ASP A 115 -16.11 5.60 -13.72
C ASP A 115 -14.95 5.79 -12.73
N SER A 116 -14.04 4.82 -12.67
CA SER A 116 -12.96 4.81 -11.69
C SER A 116 -11.94 5.92 -11.91
N ALA A 117 -11.80 6.49 -13.11
CA ALA A 117 -10.81 7.52 -13.41
C ALA A 117 -11.37 8.93 -13.22
N VAL A 118 -12.64 9.15 -13.59
CA VAL A 118 -13.22 10.52 -13.60
C VAL A 118 -14.29 10.76 -12.54
N GLY A 119 -14.81 9.73 -11.88
CA GLY A 119 -15.82 9.89 -10.83
C GLY A 119 -17.23 10.18 -11.36
N ALA A 120 -17.50 9.90 -12.64
CA ALA A 120 -18.83 10.03 -13.21
C ALA A 120 -19.71 8.85 -12.80
N ILE A 121 -20.87 9.12 -12.21
CA ILE A 121 -21.86 8.11 -11.83
C ILE A 121 -22.93 8.03 -12.92
N GLY A 122 -23.25 6.82 -13.34
CA GLY A 122 -24.29 6.52 -14.32
C GLY A 122 -25.28 5.45 -13.86
N SER A 123 -26.44 5.40 -14.52
CA SER A 123 -27.46 4.35 -14.37
C SER A 123 -26.92 2.97 -14.83
N PRO A 124 -27.59 1.85 -14.53
CA PRO A 124 -27.00 0.54 -14.79
C PRO A 124 -27.14 0.16 -16.25
N GLN A 125 -26.20 -0.67 -16.71
CA GLN A 125 -26.40 -1.47 -17.93
C GLN A 125 -27.54 -2.45 -17.68
N LYS A 126 -28.63 -2.36 -18.45
CA LYS A 126 -29.60 -3.46 -18.51
C LYS A 126 -28.82 -4.72 -18.88
N PRO A 127 -28.94 -5.83 -18.11
CA PRO A 127 -28.32 -7.08 -18.52
C PRO A 127 -28.80 -7.39 -19.92
N SER A 128 -27.86 -7.71 -20.82
CA SER A 128 -28.16 -8.21 -22.15
C SER A 128 -29.21 -9.29 -22.01
N THR A 129 -30.46 -9.00 -22.43
CA THR A 129 -31.56 -9.94 -22.32
C THR A 129 -31.13 -11.27 -22.96
N ILE A 130 -30.94 -12.32 -22.17
CA ILE A 130 -30.93 -13.68 -22.69
C ILE A 130 -32.40 -14.06 -22.86
N TRP A 131 -32.84 -14.22 -24.11
CA TRP A 131 -34.08 -14.92 -24.38
C TRP A 131 -33.90 -16.38 -23.94
N LEU A 132 -34.47 -16.78 -22.81
CA LEU A 132 -34.84 -18.17 -22.62
C LEU A 132 -36.28 -18.31 -23.09
N ALA A 133 -36.43 -18.73 -24.35
CA ALA A 133 -37.68 -19.28 -24.82
C ALA A 133 -37.79 -20.71 -24.26
N VAL A 134 -38.67 -20.92 -23.28
CA VAL A 134 -39.31 -22.21 -22.96
C VAL A 134 -40.55 -21.91 -22.09
N GLY A 135 -41.75 -22.40 -22.36
CA GLY A 135 -42.27 -23.28 -23.40
C GLY A 135 -43.74 -23.00 -23.69
#